data_AF-A0A6D2CD08-F1
#
_entry.id   AF-A0A6D2CD08-F1
#
_cell.length_a   1.000
_cell.length_b   1.000
_cell.length_c   1.000
_cell.angle_alpha   90.00
_cell.angle_beta   90.00
_cell.angle_gamma   90.00
#
_symmetry.space_group_name_H-M   'P 1'
#
loop_
_entity.id
_entity.type
_entity.pdbx_description
1 polymer ?
#
loop_
_entity_poly.entity_id
_entity_poly.type
_entity_poly.pdbx_seq_one_letter_code
_entity_poly.pdbx_strand_id
1 'polypeptide(L)'
;MRVKAYILSGILLSVSHCVYAGDIQGDIYNLNSKNDSSSDTFYSNNMGTTYTGLAWGRDFTQSYENGTLIIGNTSKSPTSNGHWFGRGGDVGFINGTFNAKEVYITGTLGSGNAARTGGGANLTFNASNNLTLDGANISVNRAGTQNSTTALNGKEIDIKNSQFNIENINGGGINIGNEKTENLTIDNTNISMSGGQINITAKNSKLNFGSVNITNGTLDLTKANYTELTTHSLNITNSSFRSNELNMSGDIVNGRFTPTQTLAHGAGFRQSLGNGGDFTADSITIDDGSSTLNATNATIKELNFKGPSTIFGSTQKKLTATISGKLNITTLTNPYQPFGKGFAAELEVKQASEVNIDNIHHQNYTGGSWIHVNVDNKLVVGNIQFATDGILGSQGHVELKSSNGDVIVKNAAGCGNACTGGLGIRPLNFLKISGKNFYGGNIEAIGLPTAGSNSTLDLTGVSGTKFIDTFSIRTGTLQAKDFHVNNFIVYKSNSYSVVDQNIGKSFINYLSMEIGTSDFADGADIRFNGGGEILNFNFIDARPTSFVRMGEIKHVNVNEMKIKEAEVNIKNGIFNTIVSQKGQTAITNGASKITANALNVNELLHLKDSSKHSGVMKI
;
A
#
# COMPACT_ATOMS: atom_id res chain seq x y z
N MET A 1 -61.69 -70.10 35.10
CA MET A 1 -62.44 -69.17 35.96
C MET A 1 -61.83 -69.19 37.36
N ARG A 2 -61.02 -68.18 37.70
CA ARG A 2 -60.59 -67.77 39.06
C ARG A 2 -59.74 -66.50 38.88
N VAL A 3 -60.33 -65.37 39.24
CA VAL A 3 -59.77 -64.02 39.13
C VAL A 3 -58.84 -63.78 40.32
N LYS A 4 -57.61 -63.32 40.06
CA LYS A 4 -56.66 -62.89 41.09
C LYS A 4 -56.80 -61.38 41.32
N ALA A 5 -56.96 -61.02 42.58
CA ALA A 5 -56.79 -59.68 43.10
C ALA A 5 -55.30 -59.26 43.07
N TYR A 6 -55.06 -57.98 42.84
CA TYR A 6 -53.87 -57.26 43.29
C TYR A 6 -54.27 -55.90 43.87
N ILE A 7 -53.43 -55.49 44.82
CA ILE A 7 -53.67 -54.53 45.90
C ILE A 7 -53.65 -53.08 45.38
N LEU A 8 -54.57 -52.26 45.92
CA LEU A 8 -54.74 -50.84 45.67
C LEU A 8 -53.72 -50.04 46.49
N SER A 9 -52.75 -49.37 45.85
CA SER A 9 -51.86 -48.40 46.49
C SER A 9 -52.43 -46.99 46.32
N GLY A 10 -52.58 -46.26 47.43
CA GLY A 10 -53.15 -44.93 47.47
C GLY A 10 -52.37 -43.89 46.66
N ILE A 11 -53.09 -43.17 45.80
CA ILE A 11 -52.62 -41.93 45.17
C ILE A 11 -52.91 -40.80 46.16
N LEU A 12 -51.85 -40.19 46.68
CA LEU A 12 -51.92 -38.91 47.38
C LEU A 12 -52.38 -37.85 46.37
N LEU A 13 -53.54 -37.25 46.62
CA LEU A 13 -54.01 -36.05 45.95
C LEU A 13 -53.08 -34.88 46.29
N SER A 14 -52.14 -34.54 45.41
CA SER A 14 -51.53 -33.21 45.42
C SER A 14 -52.54 -32.23 44.81
N VAL A 15 -53.12 -31.40 45.66
CA VAL A 15 -53.93 -30.25 45.27
C VAL A 15 -53.04 -29.33 44.45
N SER A 16 -53.29 -29.21 43.15
CA SER A 16 -52.70 -28.17 42.32
C SER A 16 -53.18 -26.83 42.86
N HIS A 17 -52.30 -26.08 43.53
CA HIS A 17 -52.55 -24.67 43.79
C HIS A 17 -52.71 -23.98 42.42
N CYS A 18 -53.91 -23.48 42.19
CA CYS A 18 -54.21 -22.61 41.06
C CYS A 18 -53.36 -21.34 41.27
N VAL A 19 -52.30 -21.16 40.48
CA VAL A 19 -51.46 -19.95 40.50
C VAL A 19 -52.35 -18.79 40.05
N TYR A 20 -52.73 -17.91 40.97
CA TYR A 20 -53.44 -16.69 40.62
C TYR A 20 -52.39 -15.76 39.98
N ALA A 21 -52.41 -15.66 38.65
CA ALA A 21 -51.53 -14.74 37.94
C ALA A 21 -51.89 -13.30 38.35
N GLY A 22 -50.93 -12.56 38.88
CA GLY A 22 -51.12 -11.20 39.34
C GLY A 22 -51.10 -10.24 38.15
N ASP A 23 -52.25 -9.67 37.81
CA ASP A 23 -52.32 -8.53 36.88
C ASP A 23 -51.73 -7.29 37.57
N ILE A 24 -50.62 -6.78 37.02
CA ILE A 24 -49.88 -5.62 37.54
C ILE A 24 -50.00 -4.41 36.61
N GLN A 25 -50.88 -4.48 35.62
CA GLN A 25 -51.11 -3.42 34.64
C GLN A 25 -51.48 -2.09 35.28
N GLY A 26 -52.39 -2.09 36.26
CA GLY A 26 -52.79 -0.87 36.96
C GLY A 26 -51.64 -0.20 37.70
N ASP A 27 -50.74 -1.01 38.27
CA ASP A 27 -49.58 -0.52 39.02
C ASP A 27 -48.56 0.15 38.10
N ILE A 28 -48.25 -0.50 36.96
CA ILE A 28 -47.33 0.04 35.95
C ILE A 28 -47.93 1.28 35.26
N TYR A 29 -49.24 1.30 34.98
CA TYR A 29 -49.91 2.42 34.28
C TYR A 29 -49.85 3.67 35.14
N ASN A 30 -50.08 3.50 36.43
CA ASN A 30 -50.03 4.58 37.39
C ASN A 30 -48.62 4.83 37.93
N LEU A 31 -47.57 4.19 37.37
CA LEU A 31 -46.18 4.34 37.82
C LEU A 31 -46.01 4.15 39.33
N ASN A 32 -46.76 3.21 39.92
CA ASN A 32 -46.71 2.90 41.34
C ASN A 32 -45.63 1.85 41.60
N SER A 33 -44.98 1.94 42.75
CA SER A 33 -44.07 0.88 43.19
C SER A 33 -44.86 -0.27 43.82
N LYS A 34 -44.43 -1.50 43.58
CA LYS A 34 -45.00 -2.72 44.16
C LYS A 34 -43.88 -3.68 44.54
N ASN A 35 -44.06 -4.34 45.67
CA ASN A 35 -43.17 -5.40 46.13
C ASN A 35 -44.01 -6.61 46.50
N ASP A 36 -43.74 -7.75 45.87
CA ASP A 36 -44.39 -9.01 46.12
C ASP A 36 -43.34 -10.12 46.01
N SER A 37 -43.13 -10.85 47.10
CA SER A 37 -42.11 -11.90 47.19
C SER A 37 -42.66 -13.30 46.90
N SER A 38 -43.90 -13.42 46.41
CA SER A 38 -44.43 -14.71 45.98
C SER A 38 -43.73 -15.24 44.73
N SER A 39 -43.82 -16.54 44.51
CA SER A 39 -43.30 -17.21 43.31
C SER A 39 -44.30 -17.21 42.15
N ASP A 40 -45.27 -16.31 42.16
CA ASP A 40 -46.35 -16.25 41.18
C ASP A 40 -45.89 -15.64 39.84
N THR A 41 -46.78 -15.68 38.85
CA THR A 41 -46.57 -14.99 37.58
C THR A 41 -47.26 -13.64 37.63
N PHE A 42 -46.49 -12.58 37.41
CA PHE A 42 -46.94 -11.21 37.31
C PHE A 42 -46.88 -10.78 35.86
N TYR A 43 -47.96 -10.22 35.35
CA TYR A 43 -48.03 -9.83 33.95
C TYR A 43 -48.66 -8.47 33.77
N SER A 44 -48.29 -7.82 32.68
CA SER A 44 -48.97 -6.63 32.20
C SER A 44 -49.25 -6.77 30.72
N ASN A 45 -50.49 -6.50 30.32
CA ASN A 45 -50.94 -6.74 28.96
C ASN A 45 -51.38 -5.45 28.27
N ASN A 46 -50.84 -5.20 27.07
CA ASN A 46 -51.30 -4.17 26.13
C ASN A 46 -51.78 -2.85 26.78
N MET A 47 -50.84 -2.12 27.39
CA MET A 47 -51.16 -0.95 28.20
C MET A 47 -51.18 0.37 27.42
N GLY A 48 -50.91 0.33 26.11
CA GLY A 48 -50.75 1.54 25.32
C GLY A 48 -49.57 2.36 25.85
N THR A 49 -49.83 3.60 26.30
CA THR A 49 -48.80 4.51 26.79
C THR A 49 -48.98 4.85 28.26
N THR A 50 -47.90 4.74 29.02
CA THR A 50 -47.74 5.34 30.34
C THR A 50 -46.96 6.66 30.25
N TYR A 51 -47.44 7.71 30.92
CA TYR A 51 -46.81 9.04 30.95
C TYR A 51 -46.96 9.69 32.34
N THR A 52 -46.21 10.75 32.60
CA THR A 52 -46.35 11.57 33.80
C THR A 52 -46.44 13.06 33.43
N GLY A 53 -47.52 13.72 33.84
CA GLY A 53 -47.70 15.16 33.65
C GLY A 53 -46.87 16.02 34.62
N LEU A 54 -46.11 15.40 35.52
CA LEU A 54 -45.26 16.11 36.48
C LEU A 54 -43.96 16.56 35.80
N ALA A 55 -43.66 17.86 35.85
CA ALA A 55 -42.45 18.44 35.25
C ALA A 55 -41.13 17.79 35.71
N TRP A 56 -41.13 17.21 36.91
CA TRP A 56 -39.95 16.63 37.57
C TRP A 56 -39.78 15.12 37.30
N GLY A 57 -40.68 14.50 36.53
CA GLY A 57 -40.63 13.06 36.24
C GLY A 57 -41.20 12.18 37.34
N ARG A 58 -40.96 10.86 37.24
CA ARG A 58 -41.41 9.86 38.21
C ARG A 58 -40.55 8.60 38.19
N ASP A 59 -40.25 8.12 39.39
CA ASP A 59 -39.52 6.86 39.60
C ASP A 59 -40.45 5.82 40.21
N PHE A 60 -40.35 4.58 39.76
CA PHE A 60 -41.11 3.46 40.33
C PHE A 60 -40.35 2.14 40.22
N THR A 61 -40.64 1.25 41.16
CA THR A 61 -40.03 -0.08 41.23
C THR A 61 -41.09 -1.16 41.33
N GLN A 62 -41.08 -2.11 40.42
CA GLN A 62 -41.83 -3.36 40.51
C GLN A 62 -40.88 -4.48 40.93
N SER A 63 -41.09 -5.07 42.10
CA SER A 63 -40.23 -6.12 42.65
C SER A 63 -41.01 -7.40 42.88
N TYR A 64 -40.61 -8.45 42.17
CA TYR A 64 -41.19 -9.79 42.13
C TYR A 64 -40.10 -10.86 42.32
N GLU A 65 -39.28 -10.70 43.35
CA GLU A 65 -37.95 -11.32 43.47
C GLU A 65 -37.94 -12.85 43.28
N ASN A 66 -39.01 -13.53 43.67
CA ASN A 66 -39.16 -14.98 43.54
C ASN A 66 -40.04 -15.41 42.36
N GLY A 67 -40.73 -14.46 41.73
CA GLY A 67 -41.75 -14.68 40.72
C GLY A 67 -41.26 -14.52 39.27
N THR A 68 -42.17 -14.79 38.34
CA THR A 68 -41.96 -14.56 36.90
C THR A 68 -42.65 -13.27 36.48
N LEU A 69 -41.92 -12.36 35.84
CA LEU A 69 -42.49 -11.15 35.25
C LEU A 69 -42.65 -11.31 33.74
N ILE A 70 -43.83 -11.01 33.22
CA ILE A 70 -44.13 -10.94 31.79
C ILE A 70 -44.57 -9.51 31.46
N ILE A 71 -43.81 -8.82 30.62
CA ILE A 71 -44.09 -7.44 30.19
C ILE A 71 -44.42 -7.48 28.71
N GLY A 72 -45.48 -6.78 28.29
CA GLY A 72 -45.90 -6.85 26.89
C GLY A 72 -47.04 -7.81 26.63
N ASN A 73 -47.35 -8.70 27.57
CA ASN A 73 -48.14 -9.89 27.31
C ASN A 73 -48.67 -10.53 28.60
N THR A 74 -49.63 -11.45 28.47
CA THR A 74 -50.07 -12.37 29.52
C THR A 74 -49.37 -13.73 29.47
N SER A 75 -48.60 -14.00 28.41
CA SER A 75 -47.94 -15.29 28.19
C SER A 75 -46.48 -15.14 27.75
N LYS A 76 -45.72 -16.22 27.86
CA LYS A 76 -44.33 -16.32 27.40
C LYS A 76 -44.19 -16.46 25.87
N SER A 77 -45.30 -16.49 25.13
CA SER A 77 -45.28 -16.57 23.67
C SER A 77 -45.22 -15.18 23.03
N PRO A 78 -44.66 -15.01 21.81
CA PRO A 78 -44.66 -13.72 21.12
C PRO A 78 -46.06 -13.12 20.90
N THR A 79 -46.17 -11.80 20.91
CA THR A 79 -47.40 -11.03 20.65
C THR A 79 -47.09 -9.70 19.97
N SER A 80 -48.09 -9.08 19.34
CA SER A 80 -48.02 -7.71 18.83
C SER A 80 -48.40 -6.64 19.87
N ASN A 81 -48.80 -7.04 21.08
CA ASN A 81 -49.15 -6.12 22.15
C ASN A 81 -47.93 -5.28 22.57
N GLY A 82 -48.18 -4.06 23.05
CA GLY A 82 -47.12 -3.09 23.30
C GLY A 82 -47.31 -2.26 24.57
N HIS A 83 -46.19 -1.89 25.18
CA HIS A 83 -46.10 -1.01 26.34
C HIS A 83 -45.13 0.10 26.01
N TRP A 84 -45.57 1.34 26.18
CA TRP A 84 -44.79 2.49 25.82
C TRP A 84 -44.66 3.45 27.00
N PHE A 85 -43.43 3.82 27.35
CA PHE A 85 -43.16 4.78 28.41
C PHE A 85 -42.80 6.14 27.78
N GLY A 86 -43.64 7.15 28.00
CA GLY A 86 -43.34 8.54 27.64
C GLY A 86 -43.87 9.09 26.32
N ARG A 87 -45.02 8.62 25.80
CA ARG A 87 -45.66 9.13 24.57
C ARG A 87 -46.64 10.27 24.89
N GLY A 88 -46.69 11.34 24.08
CA GLY A 88 -47.84 12.27 24.08
C GLY A 88 -47.57 13.76 24.31
N GLY A 89 -46.32 14.20 24.51
CA GLY A 89 -46.01 15.63 24.67
C GLY A 89 -45.69 16.08 26.10
N ASP A 90 -45.92 15.22 27.09
CA ASP A 90 -45.63 15.49 28.50
C ASP A 90 -44.12 15.49 28.79
N VAL A 91 -43.65 16.37 29.66
CA VAL A 91 -42.22 16.65 29.84
C VAL A 91 -41.49 15.76 30.86
N GLY A 92 -42.23 15.04 31.71
CA GLY A 92 -41.66 14.33 32.86
C GLY A 92 -40.97 13.01 32.48
N PHE A 93 -39.72 12.87 32.90
CA PHE A 93 -38.91 11.67 32.63
C PHE A 93 -39.28 10.50 33.57
N ILE A 94 -39.33 9.27 33.05
CA ILE A 94 -39.70 8.08 33.84
C ILE A 94 -38.46 7.23 34.12
N ASN A 95 -38.20 6.86 35.38
CA ASN A 95 -37.27 5.78 35.72
C ASN A 95 -38.03 4.58 36.28
N GLY A 96 -38.13 3.51 35.48
CA GLY A 96 -38.78 2.26 35.86
C GLY A 96 -37.77 1.16 36.14
N THR A 97 -37.85 0.53 37.32
CA THR A 97 -37.06 -0.64 37.65
C THR A 97 -37.97 -1.85 37.87
N PHE A 98 -37.64 -2.96 37.21
CA PHE A 98 -38.37 -4.22 37.30
C PHE A 98 -37.40 -5.30 37.79
N ASN A 99 -37.66 -5.86 38.97
CA ASN A 99 -36.88 -6.95 39.53
C ASN A 99 -37.74 -8.21 39.56
N ALA A 100 -37.25 -9.33 39.04
CA ALA A 100 -37.93 -10.61 39.13
C ALA A 100 -36.94 -11.77 39.14
N LYS A 101 -37.39 -12.99 39.46
CA LYS A 101 -36.56 -14.18 39.25
C LYS A 101 -36.34 -14.42 37.76
N GLU A 102 -37.43 -14.39 37.01
CA GLU A 102 -37.45 -14.58 35.56
C GLU A 102 -38.16 -13.39 34.91
N VAL A 103 -37.64 -12.87 33.80
CA VAL A 103 -38.25 -11.79 33.03
C VAL A 103 -38.48 -12.25 31.60
N TYR A 104 -39.71 -12.10 31.10
CA TYR A 104 -40.07 -12.35 29.70
C TYR A 104 -40.58 -11.05 29.07
N ILE A 105 -39.96 -10.67 27.96
CA ILE A 105 -40.43 -9.58 27.10
C ILE A 105 -40.75 -10.19 25.74
N THR A 106 -42.03 -10.31 25.42
CA THR A 106 -42.50 -11.05 24.24
C THR A 106 -43.39 -10.21 23.32
N GLY A 107 -43.41 -8.90 23.54
CA GLY A 107 -44.14 -7.92 22.74
C GLY A 107 -43.30 -6.68 22.45
N THR A 108 -43.97 -5.56 22.20
CA THR A 108 -43.29 -4.27 21.98
C THR A 108 -43.06 -3.54 23.31
N LEU A 109 -41.83 -3.10 23.55
CA LEU A 109 -41.47 -2.22 24.66
C LEU A 109 -40.85 -0.94 24.10
N GLY A 110 -41.47 0.19 24.38
CA GLY A 110 -41.07 1.49 23.86
C GLY A 110 -40.71 2.50 24.95
N SER A 111 -39.76 3.39 24.66
CA SER A 111 -39.43 4.56 25.48
C SER A 111 -39.26 5.82 24.63
N GLY A 112 -39.59 7.00 25.19
CA GLY A 112 -39.50 8.30 24.52
C GLY A 112 -40.70 8.64 23.62
N ASN A 113 -40.59 9.59 22.70
CA ASN A 113 -41.74 9.97 21.86
C ASN A 113 -41.41 10.50 20.47
N ALA A 114 -42.31 10.22 19.51
CA ALA A 114 -42.19 10.70 18.13
C ALA A 114 -42.27 12.23 17.98
N ALA A 115 -42.91 12.92 18.94
CA ALA A 115 -43.00 14.38 18.96
C ALA A 115 -41.66 15.05 19.30
N ARG A 116 -40.66 14.27 19.78
CA ARG A 116 -39.34 14.75 20.20
C ARG A 116 -39.43 15.89 21.24
N THR A 117 -40.48 15.87 22.05
CA THR A 117 -40.65 16.74 23.22
C THR A 117 -40.12 15.99 24.46
N GLY A 118 -40.12 16.61 25.65
CA GLY A 118 -39.74 15.90 26.89
C GLY A 118 -40.56 14.62 27.13
N GLY A 119 -40.26 13.90 28.22
CA GLY A 119 -40.94 12.64 28.54
C GLY A 119 -40.19 11.39 28.10
N GLY A 120 -38.86 11.36 28.23
CA GLY A 120 -38.05 10.15 28.02
C GLY A 120 -38.22 9.11 29.13
N ALA A 121 -37.64 7.92 28.96
CA ALA A 121 -37.64 6.91 30.01
C ALA A 121 -36.34 6.11 30.09
N ASN A 122 -35.93 5.79 31.32
CA ASN A 122 -34.96 4.75 31.64
C ASN A 122 -35.70 3.54 32.20
N LEU A 123 -35.58 2.40 31.50
CA LEU A 123 -36.20 1.15 31.91
C LEU A 123 -35.11 0.15 32.26
N THR A 124 -35.14 -0.41 33.46
CA THR A 124 -34.17 -1.40 33.91
C THR A 124 -34.90 -2.69 34.29
N PHE A 125 -34.60 -3.78 33.61
CA PHE A 125 -35.09 -5.12 33.92
C PHE A 125 -33.96 -5.92 34.54
N ASN A 126 -34.18 -6.43 35.75
CA ASN A 126 -33.25 -7.25 36.50
C ASN A 126 -33.89 -8.61 36.76
N ALA A 127 -33.51 -9.61 35.97
CA ALA A 127 -33.75 -11.00 36.27
C ALA A 127 -32.63 -11.53 37.17
N SER A 128 -32.97 -12.09 38.33
CA SER A 128 -31.97 -12.77 39.16
C SER A 128 -31.49 -14.09 38.56
N ASN A 129 -32.28 -14.67 37.64
CA ASN A 129 -31.94 -15.85 36.86
C ASN A 129 -32.03 -15.58 35.35
N ASN A 130 -33.15 -15.84 34.68
CA ASN A 130 -33.25 -15.71 33.23
C ASN A 130 -34.01 -14.47 32.75
N LEU A 131 -33.47 -13.79 31.74
CA LEU A 131 -34.17 -12.77 30.97
C LEU A 131 -34.32 -13.25 29.52
N THR A 132 -35.56 -13.40 29.06
CA THR A 132 -35.88 -13.92 27.73
C THR A 132 -36.64 -12.89 26.90
N LEU A 133 -36.14 -12.63 25.70
CA LEU A 133 -36.82 -11.92 24.62
C LEU A 133 -37.07 -12.90 23.48
N ASP A 134 -38.33 -13.08 23.11
CA ASP A 134 -38.72 -13.90 21.95
C ASP A 134 -39.75 -13.14 21.13
N GLY A 135 -39.40 -12.79 19.89
CA GLY A 135 -40.25 -11.96 19.04
C GLY A 135 -40.45 -10.53 19.57
N ALA A 136 -39.57 -10.06 20.45
CA ALA A 136 -39.71 -8.76 21.10
C ALA A 136 -39.36 -7.61 20.15
N ASN A 137 -39.99 -6.45 20.34
CA ASN A 137 -39.58 -5.21 19.67
C ASN A 137 -39.24 -4.16 20.73
N ILE A 138 -37.95 -3.87 20.91
CA ILE A 138 -37.48 -2.83 21.83
C ILE A 138 -37.23 -1.56 21.03
N SER A 139 -37.96 -0.49 21.36
CA SER A 139 -37.86 0.81 20.71
C SER A 139 -37.41 1.88 21.70
N VAL A 140 -36.30 2.55 21.41
CA VAL A 140 -35.75 3.64 22.22
C VAL A 140 -35.71 4.91 21.38
N ASN A 141 -36.72 5.75 21.55
CA ASN A 141 -36.89 6.97 20.77
C ASN A 141 -36.40 8.19 21.54
N ARG A 142 -35.99 9.21 20.79
CA ARG A 142 -35.61 10.53 21.31
C ARG A 142 -36.78 11.19 22.03
N ALA A 143 -36.50 11.85 23.16
CA ALA A 143 -37.46 12.69 23.87
C ALA A 143 -36.85 14.06 24.18
N GLY A 144 -36.91 14.99 23.22
CA GLY A 144 -36.34 16.33 23.38
C GLY A 144 -34.83 16.31 23.51
N THR A 145 -34.35 16.76 24.68
CA THR A 145 -32.95 16.71 25.12
C THR A 145 -32.66 15.55 26.08
N GLN A 146 -33.68 14.76 26.45
CA GLN A 146 -33.55 13.62 27.35
C GLN A 146 -33.17 12.35 26.57
N ASN A 147 -32.27 11.56 27.13
CA ASN A 147 -31.77 10.33 26.53
C ASN A 147 -32.43 9.12 27.19
N SER A 148 -33.35 8.48 26.49
CA SER A 148 -33.99 7.24 26.96
C SER A 148 -33.00 6.07 26.94
N THR A 149 -33.11 5.16 27.91
CA THR A 149 -32.32 3.92 27.94
C THR A 149 -33.17 2.71 28.30
N THR A 150 -32.76 1.54 27.83
CA THR A 150 -33.29 0.25 28.29
C THR A 150 -32.12 -0.65 28.69
N ALA A 151 -32.10 -1.09 29.95
CA ALA A 151 -31.14 -2.04 30.47
C ALA A 151 -31.80 -3.40 30.68
N LEU A 152 -31.24 -4.44 30.06
CA LEU A 152 -31.70 -5.82 30.10
C LEU A 152 -30.66 -6.64 30.86
N ASN A 153 -30.90 -6.89 32.15
CA ASN A 153 -29.98 -7.59 33.03
C ASN A 153 -30.54 -8.97 33.41
N GLY A 154 -29.70 -9.99 33.29
CA GLY A 154 -29.98 -11.37 33.70
C GLY A 154 -28.69 -12.12 33.98
N LYS A 155 -28.78 -13.20 34.76
CA LYS A 155 -27.67 -14.16 34.89
C LYS A 155 -27.51 -14.92 33.58
N GLU A 156 -28.62 -15.38 33.02
CA GLU A 156 -28.73 -15.90 31.66
C GLU A 156 -29.66 -14.99 30.85
N ILE A 157 -29.24 -14.62 29.64
CA ILE A 157 -30.02 -13.78 28.73
C ILE A 157 -30.17 -14.52 27.39
N ASP A 158 -31.41 -14.69 26.95
CA ASP A 158 -31.74 -15.30 25.66
C ASP A 158 -32.62 -14.35 24.84
N ILE A 159 -32.12 -13.89 23.69
CA ILE A 159 -32.78 -12.93 22.82
C ILE A 159 -32.88 -13.55 21.43
N LYS A 160 -34.09 -13.86 21.00
CA LYS A 160 -34.33 -14.48 19.70
C LYS A 160 -35.44 -13.81 18.92
N ASN A 161 -35.31 -13.80 17.59
CA ASN A 161 -36.30 -13.28 16.64
C ASN A 161 -36.77 -11.85 16.97
N SER A 162 -35.92 -11.05 17.62
CA SER A 162 -36.30 -9.77 18.21
C SER A 162 -35.78 -8.60 17.38
N GLN A 163 -36.32 -7.41 17.59
CA GLN A 163 -35.94 -6.19 16.87
C GLN A 163 -35.54 -5.10 17.88
N PHE A 164 -34.41 -4.46 17.65
CA PHE A 164 -33.94 -3.30 18.41
C PHE A 164 -33.93 -2.08 17.52
N ASN A 165 -34.77 -1.11 17.85
CA ASN A 165 -34.94 0.14 17.12
C ASN A 165 -34.51 1.30 18.01
N ILE A 166 -33.49 2.06 17.60
CA ILE A 166 -33.00 3.23 18.34
C ILE A 166 -33.08 4.45 17.44
N GLU A 167 -33.86 5.45 17.86
CA GLU A 167 -33.93 6.75 17.22
C GLU A 167 -33.47 7.83 18.21
N ASN A 168 -32.18 7.84 18.57
CA ASN A 168 -31.70 8.61 19.72
C ASN A 168 -30.38 9.35 19.46
N ILE A 169 -30.47 10.45 18.70
CA ILE A 169 -29.34 11.13 18.04
C ILE A 169 -28.27 11.67 19.02
N ASN A 170 -28.59 11.93 20.30
CA ASN A 170 -27.68 12.62 21.24
C ASN A 170 -27.33 11.82 22.52
N GLY A 171 -27.48 10.50 22.49
CA GLY A 171 -27.09 9.60 23.60
C GLY A 171 -28.21 8.66 24.03
N GLY A 172 -27.97 7.81 25.04
CA GLY A 172 -28.91 6.76 25.43
C GLY A 172 -28.91 5.56 24.47
N GLY A 173 -29.85 4.63 24.63
CA GLY A 173 -29.92 3.39 23.85
C GLY A 173 -30.15 2.14 24.70
N ILE A 174 -29.54 1.01 24.34
CA ILE A 174 -29.82 -0.29 24.97
C ILE A 174 -28.54 -0.84 25.61
N ASN A 175 -28.64 -1.30 26.85
CA ASN A 175 -27.57 -2.04 27.52
C ASN A 175 -28.05 -3.48 27.75
N ILE A 176 -27.28 -4.46 27.26
CA ILE A 176 -27.60 -5.88 27.36
C ILE A 176 -26.55 -6.54 28.25
N GLY A 177 -27.01 -7.06 29.38
CA GLY A 177 -26.18 -7.69 30.39
C GLY A 177 -25.29 -6.72 31.17
N ASN A 178 -24.61 -7.29 32.16
CA ASN A 178 -23.66 -6.59 33.03
C ASN A 178 -22.57 -7.58 33.51
N GLU A 179 -21.71 -7.15 34.44
CA GLU A 179 -20.62 -7.97 34.99
C GLU A 179 -21.05 -9.28 35.66
N LYS A 180 -22.33 -9.42 36.01
CA LYS A 180 -22.93 -10.63 36.59
C LYS A 180 -23.57 -11.55 35.56
N THR A 181 -23.73 -11.11 34.30
CA THR A 181 -24.28 -11.92 33.22
C THR A 181 -23.28 -13.00 32.83
N GLU A 182 -23.64 -14.26 33.08
CA GLU A 182 -22.80 -15.43 32.82
C GLU A 182 -22.90 -15.85 31.35
N ASN A 183 -24.12 -15.95 30.83
CA ASN A 183 -24.40 -16.42 29.48
C ASN A 183 -25.35 -15.46 28.75
N LEU A 184 -25.00 -15.07 27.53
CA LEU A 184 -25.84 -14.29 26.64
C LEU A 184 -25.94 -14.97 25.27
N THR A 185 -27.16 -15.22 24.81
CA THR A 185 -27.44 -15.65 23.44
C THR A 185 -28.27 -14.59 22.74
N ILE A 186 -27.81 -14.15 21.58
CA ILE A 186 -28.60 -13.37 20.62
C ILE A 186 -28.70 -14.20 19.35
N ASP A 187 -29.92 -14.46 18.89
CA ASP A 187 -30.19 -15.24 17.68
C ASP A 187 -31.24 -14.56 16.79
N ASN A 188 -30.97 -14.48 15.49
CA ASN A 188 -31.86 -13.88 14.50
C ASN A 188 -32.49 -12.54 14.94
N THR A 189 -31.70 -11.69 15.60
CA THR A 189 -32.17 -10.40 16.13
C THR A 189 -31.66 -9.27 15.25
N ASN A 190 -32.54 -8.34 14.86
CA ASN A 190 -32.16 -7.22 14.00
C ASN A 190 -31.92 -5.95 14.81
N ILE A 191 -30.93 -5.17 14.38
CA ILE A 191 -30.59 -3.86 14.93
C ILE A 191 -30.81 -2.80 13.85
N SER A 192 -31.59 -1.78 14.19
CA SER A 192 -31.79 -0.56 13.40
C SER A 192 -31.56 0.66 14.28
N MET A 193 -30.54 1.45 13.98
CA MET A 193 -30.13 2.59 14.81
C MET A 193 -29.90 3.85 13.98
N SER A 194 -30.48 4.96 14.44
CA SER A 194 -30.14 6.32 14.05
C SER A 194 -29.75 7.11 15.31
N GLY A 195 -28.45 7.15 15.63
CA GLY A 195 -27.95 7.66 16.91
C GLY A 195 -27.84 6.61 18.01
N GLY A 196 -27.38 7.05 19.19
CA GLY A 196 -27.38 6.27 20.43
C GLY A 196 -26.36 5.13 20.43
N GLN A 197 -26.50 4.23 21.40
CA GLN A 197 -25.59 3.11 21.58
C GLN A 197 -26.29 1.81 21.98
N ILE A 198 -25.77 0.68 21.51
CA ILE A 198 -26.03 -0.64 22.07
C ILE A 198 -24.73 -1.14 22.70
N ASN A 199 -24.75 -1.37 24.01
CA ASN A 199 -23.62 -1.92 24.74
C ASN A 199 -23.95 -3.34 25.19
N ILE A 200 -23.05 -4.29 24.92
CA ILE A 200 -23.23 -5.68 25.33
C ILE A 200 -22.14 -6.07 26.32
N THR A 201 -22.52 -6.61 27.47
CA THR A 201 -21.61 -7.09 28.52
C THR A 201 -22.05 -8.47 29.02
N ALA A 202 -21.20 -9.48 28.85
CA ALA A 202 -21.42 -10.83 29.38
C ALA A 202 -20.11 -11.62 29.40
N LYS A 203 -20.02 -12.59 30.31
CA LYS A 203 -18.84 -13.47 30.46
C LYS A 203 -18.69 -14.49 29.34
N ASN A 204 -19.80 -14.98 28.79
CA ASN A 204 -19.83 -15.88 27.64
C ASN A 204 -20.99 -15.50 26.72
N SER A 205 -20.68 -15.23 25.44
CA SER A 205 -21.69 -14.80 24.47
C SER A 205 -21.70 -15.61 23.18
N LYS A 206 -22.89 -15.80 22.61
CA LYS A 206 -23.12 -16.18 21.21
C LYS A 206 -23.99 -15.11 20.56
N LEU A 207 -23.44 -14.43 19.56
CA LEU A 207 -24.06 -13.25 18.96
C LEU A 207 -24.34 -13.50 17.47
N ASN A 208 -25.53 -13.97 17.14
CA ASN A 208 -26.03 -14.15 15.79
C ASN A 208 -27.11 -13.11 15.47
N PHE A 209 -26.72 -12.06 14.76
CA PHE A 209 -27.64 -11.02 14.33
C PHE A 209 -28.32 -11.38 13.00
N GLY A 210 -29.59 -11.03 12.86
CA GLY A 210 -30.27 -11.08 11.56
C GLY A 210 -29.66 -10.03 10.63
N SER A 211 -29.78 -8.77 11.00
CA SER A 211 -29.23 -7.61 10.29
C SER A 211 -28.80 -6.53 11.27
N VAL A 212 -27.76 -5.77 10.93
CA VAL A 212 -27.25 -4.65 11.74
C VAL A 212 -27.14 -3.42 10.86
N ASN A 213 -27.99 -2.42 11.12
CA ASN A 213 -28.04 -1.16 10.39
C ASN A 213 -27.80 0.01 11.37
N ILE A 214 -26.68 0.71 11.23
CA ILE A 214 -26.26 1.77 12.16
C ILE A 214 -25.97 3.05 11.39
N THR A 215 -26.62 4.15 11.77
CA THR A 215 -26.38 5.51 11.26
C THR A 215 -26.13 6.46 12.43
N ASN A 216 -25.01 7.19 12.45
CA ASN A 216 -24.61 8.08 13.55
C ASN A 216 -24.61 7.45 14.96
N GLY A 217 -24.43 6.13 15.09
CA GLY A 217 -24.57 5.40 16.36
C GLY A 217 -23.35 4.53 16.71
N THR A 218 -23.41 3.84 17.85
CA THR A 218 -22.37 2.89 18.29
C THR A 218 -22.94 1.53 18.67
N LEU A 219 -22.41 0.45 18.10
CA LEU A 219 -22.56 -0.91 18.63
C LEU A 219 -21.24 -1.32 19.29
N ASP A 220 -21.26 -1.53 20.61
CA ASP A 220 -20.09 -1.85 21.41
C ASP A 220 -20.18 -3.27 22.00
N LEU A 221 -19.31 -4.14 21.49
CA LEU A 221 -19.17 -5.55 21.84
C LEU A 221 -17.89 -5.82 22.63
N THR A 222 -17.12 -4.78 23.02
CA THR A 222 -15.79 -4.96 23.64
C THR A 222 -15.84 -5.66 25.01
N LYS A 223 -17.00 -5.67 25.67
CA LYS A 223 -17.25 -6.36 26.93
C LYS A 223 -18.12 -7.61 26.81
N ALA A 224 -18.48 -8.00 25.59
CA ALA A 224 -19.15 -9.25 25.30
C ALA A 224 -18.07 -10.27 24.96
N ASN A 225 -17.68 -11.11 25.92
CA ASN A 225 -16.71 -12.17 25.64
C ASN A 225 -17.41 -13.27 24.80
N TYR A 226 -17.47 -13.06 23.48
CA TYR A 226 -18.18 -13.92 22.55
C TYR A 226 -17.28 -15.01 21.97
N THR A 227 -17.89 -16.17 21.69
CA THR A 227 -17.28 -17.27 20.94
C THR A 227 -17.77 -17.33 19.50
N GLU A 228 -18.86 -16.63 19.20
CA GLU A 228 -19.48 -16.54 17.88
C GLU A 228 -20.05 -15.13 17.70
N LEU A 229 -19.68 -14.50 16.58
CA LEU A 229 -20.21 -13.21 16.14
C LEU A 229 -20.52 -13.30 14.64
N THR A 230 -21.81 -13.39 14.31
CA THR A 230 -22.30 -13.56 12.94
C THR A 230 -23.42 -12.56 12.65
N THR A 231 -23.56 -12.17 11.37
CA THR A 231 -24.67 -11.33 10.88
C THR A 231 -24.91 -11.60 9.40
N HIS A 232 -26.17 -11.56 8.93
CA HIS A 232 -26.46 -11.71 7.50
C HIS A 232 -26.19 -10.42 6.71
N SER A 233 -26.28 -9.27 7.36
CA SER A 233 -25.99 -7.97 6.74
C SER A 233 -25.49 -6.96 7.77
N LEU A 234 -24.45 -6.20 7.42
CA LEU A 234 -23.90 -5.14 8.24
C LEU A 234 -23.79 -3.83 7.43
N ASN A 235 -24.63 -2.86 7.75
CA ASN A 235 -24.62 -1.52 7.16
C ASN A 235 -24.28 -0.49 8.23
N ILE A 236 -23.15 0.21 8.07
CA ILE A 236 -22.64 1.18 9.05
C ILE A 236 -22.34 2.50 8.33
N THR A 237 -23.03 3.59 8.70
CA THR A 237 -22.86 4.94 8.12
C THR A 237 -22.54 5.94 9.23
N ASN A 238 -21.40 6.65 9.14
CA ASN A 238 -20.95 7.62 10.15
C ASN A 238 -21.04 7.11 11.60
N SER A 239 -20.75 5.82 11.79
CA SER A 239 -21.05 5.09 13.02
C SER A 239 -19.83 4.31 13.49
N SER A 240 -19.85 3.89 14.75
CA SER A 240 -18.83 3.05 15.36
C SER A 240 -19.33 1.63 15.57
N PHE A 241 -18.53 0.65 15.13
CA PHE A 241 -18.68 -0.75 15.53
C PHE A 241 -17.40 -1.15 16.27
N ARG A 242 -17.54 -1.52 17.55
CA ARG A 242 -16.40 -1.83 18.42
C ARG A 242 -16.47 -3.29 18.84
N SER A 243 -15.40 -4.02 18.59
CA SER A 243 -15.31 -5.46 18.79
C SER A 243 -13.87 -5.85 19.13
N ASN A 244 -13.67 -6.85 19.99
CA ASN A 244 -12.33 -7.36 20.30
C ASN A 244 -11.73 -8.16 19.13
N GLU A 245 -12.59 -8.77 18.31
CA GLU A 245 -12.24 -9.53 17.11
C GLU A 245 -13.20 -9.15 15.98
N LEU A 246 -12.69 -9.06 14.75
CA LEU A 246 -13.50 -8.85 13.55
C LEU A 246 -13.03 -9.81 12.47
N ASN A 247 -13.77 -10.90 12.28
CA ASN A 247 -13.53 -11.87 11.22
C ASN A 247 -14.46 -11.56 10.05
N MET A 248 -13.89 -11.16 8.91
CA MET A 248 -14.63 -10.87 7.68
C MET A 248 -14.35 -11.96 6.64
N SER A 249 -15.40 -12.52 6.04
CA SER A 249 -15.30 -13.50 4.94
C SER A 249 -16.24 -13.10 3.79
N GLY A 250 -15.85 -13.38 2.55
CA GLY A 250 -16.57 -12.95 1.33
C GLY A 250 -15.87 -11.84 0.54
N ASP A 251 -16.53 -11.34 -0.51
CA ASP A 251 -15.99 -10.30 -1.40
C ASP A 251 -16.20 -8.90 -0.80
N ILE A 252 -15.12 -8.10 -0.74
CA ILE A 252 -15.19 -6.68 -0.39
C ILE A 252 -15.29 -5.88 -1.70
N VAL A 253 -16.49 -5.43 -2.05
CA VAL A 253 -16.72 -4.61 -3.25
C VAL A 253 -16.59 -3.13 -2.90
N ASN A 254 -15.64 -2.41 -3.52
CA ASN A 254 -15.36 -0.98 -3.30
C ASN A 254 -15.01 -0.59 -1.84
N GLY A 255 -14.66 -1.55 -0.99
CA GLY A 255 -14.27 -1.29 0.39
C GLY A 255 -12.78 -0.94 0.51
N ARG A 256 -12.47 0.13 1.25
CA ARG A 256 -11.10 0.48 1.62
C ARG A 256 -10.86 0.13 3.08
N PHE A 257 -9.97 -0.83 3.34
CA PHE A 257 -9.50 -1.11 4.69
C PHE A 257 -8.25 -0.27 4.98
N THR A 258 -8.32 0.65 5.94
CA THR A 258 -7.16 1.42 6.40
C THR A 258 -6.95 1.12 7.88
N PRO A 259 -6.06 0.17 8.24
CA PRO A 259 -5.77 -0.08 9.64
C PRO A 259 -5.01 1.12 10.21
N THR A 260 -5.67 1.90 11.06
CA THR A 260 -5.03 2.98 11.81
C THR A 260 -4.58 2.44 13.15
N GLN A 261 -3.30 2.09 13.30
CA GLN A 261 -2.76 1.78 14.63
C GLN A 261 -2.46 3.09 15.38
N THR A 262 -2.97 3.22 16.59
CA THR A 262 -2.49 4.26 17.51
C THR A 262 -1.13 3.83 18.03
N LEU A 263 -0.06 4.45 17.52
CA LEU A 263 1.31 4.11 17.90
C LEU A 263 1.60 4.56 19.36
N ALA A 264 2.33 3.73 20.10
CA ALA A 264 3.05 4.17 21.28
C ALA A 264 4.15 5.16 20.86
N HIS A 265 4.34 6.22 21.65
CA HIS A 265 5.30 7.29 21.37
C HIS A 265 6.72 6.72 21.17
N GLY A 266 7.30 6.87 19.97
CA GLY A 266 8.67 6.44 19.64
C GLY A 266 8.84 5.18 18.80
N ALA A 267 7.75 4.47 18.44
CA ALA A 267 7.84 3.35 17.50
C ALA A 267 7.85 3.85 16.04
N GLY A 268 8.99 3.74 15.37
CA GLY A 268 9.10 3.98 13.93
C GLY A 268 8.19 3.01 13.15
N PHE A 269 7.42 3.56 12.22
CA PHE A 269 6.53 2.76 11.35
C PHE A 269 7.36 1.76 10.54
N ARG A 270 6.95 0.48 10.60
CA ARG A 270 7.42 -0.58 9.70
C ARG A 270 6.19 -1.16 9.04
N GLN A 271 5.92 -0.82 7.77
CA GLN A 271 4.87 -1.52 7.03
C GLN A 271 5.32 -2.95 6.82
N SER A 272 4.58 -3.90 7.36
CA SER A 272 4.67 -5.31 6.95
C SER A 272 3.61 -5.51 5.88
N LEU A 273 4.06 -5.64 4.64
CA LEU A 273 3.23 -5.88 3.46
C LEU A 273 3.29 -7.38 3.12
N GLY A 274 2.16 -7.95 2.71
CA GLY A 274 2.07 -9.36 2.33
C GLY A 274 2.10 -10.34 3.52
N ASN A 275 1.60 -11.55 3.29
CA ASN A 275 1.54 -12.64 4.29
C ASN A 275 2.03 -13.97 3.68
N GLY A 276 3.06 -13.92 2.83
CA GLY A 276 3.64 -15.11 2.18
C GLY A 276 2.88 -15.65 0.97
N GLY A 277 1.64 -15.23 0.72
CA GLY A 277 0.90 -15.49 -0.53
C GLY A 277 1.30 -14.55 -1.68
N ASP A 278 0.57 -14.59 -2.80
CA ASP A 278 0.75 -13.61 -3.88
C ASP A 278 0.28 -12.21 -3.43
N PHE A 279 1.02 -11.18 -3.82
CA PHE A 279 0.75 -9.79 -3.46
C PHE A 279 0.56 -8.94 -4.72
N THR A 280 -0.51 -8.15 -4.77
CA THR A 280 -0.73 -7.17 -5.85
C THR A 280 -1.10 -5.83 -5.25
N ALA A 281 -0.50 -4.74 -5.74
CA ALA A 281 -0.83 -3.38 -5.34
C ALA A 281 -0.78 -2.43 -6.53
N ASP A 282 -1.77 -1.52 -6.61
CA ASP A 282 -1.75 -0.41 -7.56
C ASP A 282 -0.66 0.62 -7.20
N SER A 283 -0.46 0.88 -5.90
CA SER A 283 0.61 1.75 -5.44
C SER A 283 1.11 1.37 -4.05
N ILE A 284 2.42 1.52 -3.86
CA ILE A 284 3.09 1.48 -2.56
C ILE A 284 3.92 2.75 -2.44
N THR A 285 3.70 3.50 -1.36
CA THR A 285 4.51 4.67 -1.02
C THR A 285 5.30 4.40 0.25
N ILE A 286 6.62 4.55 0.17
CA ILE A 286 7.53 4.49 1.30
C ILE A 286 7.83 5.92 1.74
N ASP A 287 7.18 6.38 2.82
CA ASP A 287 7.32 7.74 3.36
C ASP A 287 8.15 7.78 4.66
N ASP A 288 8.52 6.63 5.23
CA ASP A 288 9.32 6.48 6.45
C ASP A 288 10.50 5.52 6.24
N GLY A 289 11.33 5.38 7.28
CA GLY A 289 12.70 4.86 7.16
C GLY A 289 12.79 3.48 6.49
N SER A 290 12.02 2.49 6.95
CA SER A 290 12.12 1.10 6.44
C SER A 290 10.79 0.35 6.48
N SER A 291 10.44 -0.29 5.38
CA SER A 291 9.29 -1.19 5.23
C SER A 291 9.74 -2.59 4.76
N THR A 292 8.89 -3.58 4.96
CA THR A 292 9.14 -4.98 4.59
C THR A 292 7.98 -5.55 3.76
N LEU A 293 8.28 -6.39 2.79
CA LEU A 293 7.29 -7.14 1.99
C LEU A 293 7.64 -8.64 2.02
N ASN A 294 6.68 -9.52 2.32
CA ASN A 294 6.86 -10.97 2.20
C ASN A 294 5.75 -11.59 1.35
N ALA A 295 6.11 -12.20 0.21
CA ALA A 295 5.15 -12.75 -0.74
C ALA A 295 5.74 -13.93 -1.55
N THR A 296 4.87 -14.74 -2.15
CA THR A 296 5.28 -15.74 -3.14
C THR A 296 5.60 -15.07 -4.47
N ASN A 297 4.63 -14.43 -5.11
CA ASN A 297 4.86 -13.46 -6.19
C ASN A 297 4.39 -12.08 -5.77
N ALA A 298 4.98 -11.03 -6.35
CA ALA A 298 4.52 -9.66 -6.11
C ALA A 298 4.40 -8.88 -7.42
N THR A 299 3.29 -8.16 -7.59
CA THR A 299 3.06 -7.22 -8.70
C THR A 299 2.72 -5.85 -8.13
N ILE A 300 3.53 -4.84 -8.44
CA ILE A 300 3.34 -3.47 -7.95
C ILE A 300 3.30 -2.55 -9.16
N LYS A 301 2.18 -1.85 -9.37
CA LYS A 301 2.10 -0.92 -10.50
C LYS A 301 2.95 0.34 -10.25
N GLU A 302 2.88 0.95 -9.08
CA GLU A 302 3.73 2.09 -8.71
C GLU A 302 4.40 1.89 -7.35
N LEU A 303 5.74 1.88 -7.32
CA LEU A 303 6.55 1.93 -6.10
C LEU A 303 7.21 3.31 -5.99
N ASN A 304 6.75 4.09 -5.01
CA ASN A 304 7.17 5.47 -4.80
C ASN A 304 7.96 5.61 -3.49
N PHE A 305 9.20 6.07 -3.57
CA PHE A 305 9.98 6.46 -2.40
C PHE A 305 9.87 7.97 -2.20
N LYS A 306 9.11 8.38 -1.20
CA LYS A 306 8.85 9.79 -0.95
C LYS A 306 10.00 10.41 -0.17
N GLY A 307 10.67 11.38 -0.81
CA GLY A 307 11.74 12.16 -0.20
C GLY A 307 11.24 13.06 0.95
N PRO A 308 12.15 13.49 1.83
CA PRO A 308 11.80 14.38 2.92
C PRO A 308 11.39 15.78 2.40
N SER A 309 10.28 16.31 2.93
CA SER A 309 9.80 17.66 2.61
C SER A 309 10.53 18.77 3.33
N THR A 310 11.45 18.43 4.24
CA THR A 310 12.27 19.38 5.01
C THR A 310 13.73 18.96 5.02
N ILE A 311 14.61 19.89 5.38
CA ILE A 311 16.05 19.65 5.51
C ILE A 311 16.43 18.71 6.67
N PHE A 312 15.50 18.41 7.57
CA PHE A 312 15.71 17.56 8.75
C PHE A 312 15.17 16.14 8.57
N GLY A 313 14.52 15.83 7.44
CA GLY A 313 13.93 14.51 7.23
C GLY A 313 14.96 13.41 6.95
N SER A 314 14.51 12.15 7.09
CA SER A 314 15.35 10.96 6.86
C SER A 314 15.98 10.97 5.48
N THR A 315 17.26 10.65 5.43
CA THR A 315 18.06 10.54 4.19
C THR A 315 18.00 9.16 3.56
N GLN A 316 17.31 8.19 4.17
CA GLN A 316 17.16 6.84 3.63
C GLN A 316 15.71 6.37 3.74
N LYS A 317 15.21 5.76 2.67
CA LYS A 317 13.89 5.14 2.53
C LYS A 317 14.10 3.76 1.94
N LYS A 318 13.71 2.71 2.66
CA LYS A 318 14.04 1.33 2.28
C LYS A 318 12.81 0.43 2.24
N LEU A 319 12.68 -0.37 1.19
CA LEU A 319 11.79 -1.52 1.14
C LEU A 319 12.64 -2.79 1.05
N THR A 320 12.55 -3.66 2.05
CA THR A 320 13.13 -5.01 2.00
C THR A 320 12.03 -6.01 1.66
N ALA A 321 12.07 -6.55 0.44
CA ALA A 321 11.16 -7.58 -0.04
C ALA A 321 11.82 -8.97 0.04
N THR A 322 11.14 -9.95 0.63
CA THR A 322 11.50 -11.37 0.57
C THR A 322 10.46 -12.06 -0.31
N ILE A 323 10.87 -12.50 -1.50
CA ILE A 323 9.97 -13.01 -2.53
C ILE A 323 10.48 -14.38 -2.99
N SER A 324 9.68 -15.44 -2.91
CA SER A 324 10.13 -16.78 -3.32
C SER A 324 10.02 -17.04 -4.84
N GLY A 325 9.12 -16.33 -5.52
CA GLY A 325 8.84 -16.41 -6.95
C GLY A 325 9.45 -15.24 -7.73
N LYS A 326 8.58 -14.39 -8.31
CA LYS A 326 8.99 -13.19 -9.09
C LYS A 326 8.42 -11.90 -8.50
N LEU A 327 9.15 -10.81 -8.69
CA LEU A 327 8.68 -9.44 -8.42
C LEU A 327 8.58 -8.66 -9.74
N ASN A 328 7.40 -8.13 -10.04
CA ASN A 328 7.17 -7.25 -11.18
C ASN A 328 6.76 -5.86 -10.68
N ILE A 329 7.48 -4.83 -11.11
CA ILE A 329 7.19 -3.43 -10.82
C ILE A 329 6.99 -2.69 -12.15
N THR A 330 5.85 -2.04 -12.36
CA THR A 330 5.68 -1.24 -13.59
C THR A 330 6.46 0.07 -13.52
N THR A 331 6.36 0.81 -12.41
CA THR A 331 7.10 2.06 -12.21
C THR A 331 7.74 2.10 -10.83
N LEU A 332 9.06 2.33 -10.77
CA LEU A 332 9.79 2.69 -9.56
C LEU A 332 10.22 4.16 -9.67
N THR A 333 9.87 4.99 -8.69
CA THR A 333 10.10 6.44 -8.76
C THR A 333 10.54 7.06 -7.44
N ASN A 334 11.30 8.15 -7.54
CA ASN A 334 11.57 9.09 -6.45
C ASN A 334 11.15 10.51 -6.90
N PRO A 335 9.95 11.00 -6.53
CA PRO A 335 9.44 12.29 -7.02
C PRO A 335 10.26 13.45 -6.48
N TYR A 336 10.44 14.53 -7.26
CA TYR A 336 11.19 15.73 -6.89
C TYR A 336 10.45 16.61 -5.86
N GLN A 337 11.22 17.24 -4.97
CA GLN A 337 10.73 18.34 -4.14
C GLN A 337 11.76 19.49 -4.09
N PRO A 338 11.33 20.75 -4.29
CA PRO A 338 12.23 21.90 -4.50
C PRO A 338 13.08 22.33 -3.29
N PHE A 339 12.75 21.86 -2.09
CA PHE A 339 13.43 22.24 -0.84
C PHE A 339 13.88 21.04 0.01
N GLY A 340 13.90 19.83 -0.58
CA GLY A 340 14.24 18.60 0.13
C GLY A 340 15.75 18.36 0.22
N LYS A 341 16.20 17.82 1.36
CA LYS A 341 17.55 17.22 1.48
C LYS A 341 17.65 16.02 0.54
N GLY A 342 18.84 15.80 -0.02
CA GLY A 342 19.11 14.58 -0.79
C GLY A 342 18.86 13.31 0.02
N PHE A 343 18.37 12.27 -0.64
CA PHE A 343 18.06 11.00 0.02
C PHE A 343 18.30 9.78 -0.89
N ALA A 344 18.40 8.62 -0.25
CA ALA A 344 18.53 7.32 -0.89
C ALA A 344 17.22 6.54 -0.80
N ALA A 345 16.67 6.18 -1.96
CA ALA A 345 15.61 5.20 -2.14
C ALA A 345 16.23 3.82 -2.36
N GLU A 346 15.93 2.85 -1.50
CA GLU A 346 16.53 1.52 -1.55
C GLU A 346 15.45 0.45 -1.67
N LEU A 347 15.49 -0.32 -2.75
CA LEU A 347 14.76 -1.56 -2.92
C LEU A 347 15.73 -2.73 -2.75
N GLU A 348 15.60 -3.48 -1.66
CA GLU A 348 16.35 -4.72 -1.42
C GLU A 348 15.41 -5.91 -1.62
N VAL A 349 15.73 -6.80 -2.57
CA VAL A 349 14.91 -7.98 -2.89
C VAL A 349 15.71 -9.24 -2.69
N LYS A 350 15.23 -10.07 -1.76
CA LYS A 350 15.83 -11.35 -1.39
C LYS A 350 15.05 -12.51 -1.99
N GLN A 351 15.77 -13.56 -2.35
CA GLN A 351 15.27 -14.87 -2.82
C GLN A 351 14.54 -14.86 -4.18
N ALA A 352 14.08 -13.71 -4.69
CA ALA A 352 13.34 -13.65 -5.94
C ALA A 352 14.15 -14.27 -7.08
N SER A 353 13.54 -15.16 -7.85
CA SER A 353 14.19 -15.78 -9.03
C SER A 353 14.53 -14.74 -10.10
N GLU A 354 13.66 -13.74 -10.25
CA GLU A 354 13.78 -12.64 -11.20
C GLU A 354 13.03 -11.41 -10.68
N VAL A 355 13.62 -10.23 -10.85
CA VAL A 355 12.98 -8.94 -10.60
C VAL A 355 12.87 -8.19 -11.92
N ASN A 356 11.64 -7.85 -12.31
CA ASN A 356 11.34 -7.07 -13.50
C ASN A 356 10.85 -5.68 -13.08
N ILE A 357 11.49 -4.64 -13.61
CA ILE A 357 11.08 -3.24 -13.43
C ILE A 357 10.87 -2.64 -14.81
N ASP A 358 9.64 -2.33 -15.20
CA ASP A 358 9.39 -1.81 -16.55
C ASP A 358 9.99 -0.41 -16.71
N ASN A 359 9.82 0.47 -15.72
CA ASN A 359 10.31 1.84 -15.74
C ASN A 359 10.92 2.27 -14.40
N ILE A 360 12.12 2.83 -14.45
CA ILE A 360 12.72 3.59 -13.35
C ILE A 360 12.68 5.06 -13.73
N HIS A 361 11.98 5.87 -12.94
CA HIS A 361 11.93 7.31 -13.08
C HIS A 361 12.68 7.97 -11.93
N HIS A 362 13.90 8.43 -12.22
CA HIS A 362 14.76 9.09 -11.26
C HIS A 362 14.61 10.61 -11.34
N GLN A 363 14.38 11.27 -10.21
CA GLN A 363 14.48 12.73 -10.11
C GLN A 363 15.56 13.13 -9.11
N ASN A 364 16.45 14.05 -9.51
CA ASN A 364 17.53 14.51 -8.65
C ASN A 364 17.08 15.68 -7.77
N TYR A 365 17.33 15.59 -6.46
CA TYR A 365 17.09 16.68 -5.52
C TYR A 365 18.26 17.67 -5.52
N THR A 366 18.08 18.88 -4.97
CA THR A 366 19.16 19.85 -4.82
C THR A 366 20.32 19.35 -3.96
N GLY A 367 20.11 18.35 -3.10
CA GLY A 367 21.15 17.69 -2.30
C GLY A 367 21.69 16.36 -2.85
N GLY A 368 21.37 16.00 -4.10
CA GLY A 368 21.68 14.69 -4.70
C GLY A 368 20.61 13.65 -4.38
N SER A 369 20.44 12.61 -5.21
CA SER A 369 19.46 11.55 -4.92
C SER A 369 19.88 10.22 -5.51
N TRP A 370 19.58 9.15 -4.77
CA TRP A 370 19.94 7.79 -5.15
C TRP A 370 18.70 6.91 -5.26
N ILE A 371 18.67 6.07 -6.30
CA ILE A 371 17.87 4.86 -6.35
C ILE A 371 18.83 3.68 -6.34
N HIS A 372 18.78 2.86 -5.30
CA HIS A 372 19.50 1.59 -5.22
C HIS A 372 18.50 0.44 -5.40
N VAL A 373 18.75 -0.42 -6.38
CA VAL A 373 18.02 -1.68 -6.56
C VAL A 373 19.01 -2.82 -6.34
N ASN A 374 18.87 -3.49 -5.21
CA ASN A 374 19.72 -4.61 -4.80
C ASN A 374 18.91 -5.90 -4.85
N VAL A 375 19.30 -6.84 -5.71
CA VAL A 375 18.61 -8.13 -5.85
C VAL A 375 19.59 -9.30 -5.71
N ASP A 376 19.10 -10.45 -5.26
CA ASP A 376 19.93 -11.65 -5.16
C ASP A 376 20.24 -12.26 -6.53
N ASN A 377 19.24 -12.37 -7.41
CA ASN A 377 19.34 -13.08 -8.69
C ASN A 377 19.16 -12.11 -9.87
N LYS A 378 18.47 -12.51 -10.94
CA LYS A 378 18.38 -11.73 -12.18
C LYS A 378 17.58 -10.44 -12.01
N LEU A 379 18.11 -9.33 -12.54
CA LEU A 379 17.43 -8.03 -12.62
C LEU A 379 17.22 -7.63 -14.07
N VAL A 380 15.96 -7.31 -14.42
CA VAL A 380 15.59 -6.81 -15.75
C VAL A 380 14.94 -5.45 -15.59
N VAL A 381 15.50 -4.44 -16.24
CA VAL A 381 14.95 -3.08 -16.30
C VAL A 381 14.58 -2.74 -17.74
N GLY A 382 13.33 -2.37 -17.97
CA GLY A 382 12.83 -1.96 -19.27
C GLY A 382 13.39 -0.60 -19.69
N ASN A 383 13.11 0.43 -18.92
CA ASN A 383 13.51 1.80 -19.21
C ASN A 383 14.02 2.53 -17.96
N ILE A 384 15.05 3.35 -18.12
CA ILE A 384 15.55 4.27 -17.09
C ILE A 384 15.46 5.69 -17.63
N GLN A 385 14.73 6.54 -16.92
CA GLN A 385 14.59 7.96 -17.21
C GLN A 385 15.16 8.78 -16.05
N PHE A 386 16.15 9.61 -16.36
CA PHE A 386 16.56 10.70 -15.48
C PHE A 386 15.73 11.93 -15.85
N ALA A 387 14.95 12.47 -14.91
CA ALA A 387 14.06 13.60 -15.18
C ALA A 387 14.79 14.94 -15.20
N THR A 388 15.91 15.04 -14.51
CA THR A 388 16.63 16.28 -14.24
C THR A 388 18.12 16.10 -14.50
N ASP A 389 18.78 17.16 -14.95
CA ASP A 389 20.24 17.24 -14.97
C ASP A 389 20.76 17.27 -13.52
N GLY A 390 21.96 16.74 -13.30
CA GLY A 390 22.74 17.03 -12.11
C GLY A 390 23.34 18.44 -12.19
N ILE A 391 23.75 18.96 -11.04
CA ILE A 391 24.52 20.19 -10.89
C ILE A 391 25.75 19.90 -10.04
N LEU A 392 26.76 20.77 -10.07
CA LEU A 392 27.96 20.58 -9.27
C LEU A 392 27.58 20.48 -7.78
N GLY A 393 27.95 19.38 -7.12
CA GLY A 393 27.58 19.09 -5.72
C GLY A 393 26.23 18.37 -5.53
N SER A 394 25.45 18.16 -6.60
CA SER A 394 24.21 17.38 -6.58
C SER A 394 24.03 16.55 -7.84
N GLN A 395 24.15 15.23 -7.67
CA GLN A 395 24.13 14.27 -8.76
C GLN A 395 23.02 13.26 -8.53
N GLY A 396 22.36 12.86 -9.61
CA GLY A 396 21.43 11.75 -9.62
C GLY A 396 22.14 10.43 -9.84
N HIS A 397 21.86 9.46 -8.98
CA HIS A 397 22.45 8.13 -9.05
C HIS A 397 21.35 7.08 -9.17
N VAL A 398 21.46 6.22 -10.18
CA VAL A 398 20.71 4.97 -10.28
C VAL A 398 21.72 3.83 -10.22
N GLU A 399 21.64 3.02 -9.17
CA GLU A 399 22.53 1.88 -8.95
C GLU A 399 21.72 0.58 -9.01
N LEU A 400 22.11 -0.29 -9.94
CA LEU A 400 21.47 -1.57 -10.16
C LEU A 400 22.46 -2.69 -9.84
N LYS A 401 22.13 -3.49 -8.83
CA LYS A 401 22.98 -4.56 -8.34
C LYS A 401 22.25 -5.89 -8.33
N SER A 402 22.88 -6.89 -8.92
CA SER A 402 22.57 -8.30 -8.71
C SER A 402 23.73 -8.99 -8.00
N SER A 403 23.46 -9.73 -6.93
CA SER A 403 24.52 -10.44 -6.17
C SER A 403 25.02 -11.68 -6.91
N ASN A 404 24.13 -12.46 -7.52
CA ASN A 404 24.44 -13.77 -8.11
C ASN A 404 24.03 -13.89 -9.60
N GLY A 405 23.38 -12.88 -10.16
CA GLY A 405 22.74 -12.95 -11.48
C GLY A 405 23.17 -11.86 -12.45
N ASP A 406 22.48 -11.85 -13.58
CA ASP A 406 22.70 -10.87 -14.65
C ASP A 406 21.86 -9.62 -14.41
N VAL A 407 22.37 -8.47 -14.86
CA VAL A 407 21.64 -7.21 -14.94
C VAL A 407 21.38 -6.87 -16.41
N ILE A 408 20.11 -6.71 -16.75
CA ILE A 408 19.65 -6.35 -18.10
C ILE A 408 19.01 -4.97 -18.04
N VAL A 409 19.50 -4.03 -18.85
CA VAL A 409 18.88 -2.71 -19.04
C VAL A 409 18.54 -2.56 -20.53
N LYS A 410 17.25 -2.62 -20.88
CA LYS A 410 16.84 -2.55 -22.29
C LYS A 410 17.00 -1.15 -22.86
N ASN A 411 16.67 -0.12 -22.09
CA ASN A 411 16.76 1.28 -22.51
C ASN A 411 17.19 2.20 -21.36
N ALA A 412 18.16 3.06 -21.61
CA ALA A 412 18.50 4.22 -20.79
C ALA A 412 18.85 5.39 -21.74
N ALA A 413 17.88 5.71 -22.58
CA ALA A 413 18.00 6.64 -23.70
C ALA A 413 16.82 7.61 -23.73
N GLY A 414 17.02 8.75 -24.37
CA GLY A 414 15.94 9.71 -24.55
C GLY A 414 14.87 9.26 -25.54
N CYS A 415 13.71 9.93 -25.52
CA CYS A 415 12.62 9.68 -26.46
C CYS A 415 12.91 10.23 -27.87
N GLY A 416 13.84 9.56 -28.59
CA GLY A 416 14.03 9.68 -30.03
C GLY A 416 14.16 11.09 -30.61
N ASN A 417 13.88 11.22 -31.91
CA ASN A 417 14.13 12.40 -32.76
C ASN A 417 13.38 13.70 -32.38
N ALA A 418 12.67 13.77 -31.24
CA ALA A 418 11.81 14.89 -30.88
C ALA A 418 12.36 15.80 -29.77
N CYS A 419 13.50 15.46 -29.13
CA CYS A 419 14.00 16.22 -27.98
C CYS A 419 15.37 16.85 -28.24
N THR A 420 15.41 18.17 -28.37
CA THR A 420 16.63 18.97 -28.18
C THR A 420 16.99 18.97 -26.69
N GLY A 421 17.70 17.93 -26.24
CA GLY A 421 18.14 17.75 -24.86
C GLY A 421 18.10 16.27 -24.48
N GLY A 422 19.27 15.64 -24.31
CA GLY A 422 19.40 14.20 -24.06
C GLY A 422 18.61 13.76 -22.82
N LEU A 423 17.85 12.68 -22.96
CA LEU A 423 16.99 12.12 -21.91
C LEU A 423 17.46 10.73 -21.42
N GLY A 424 18.66 10.29 -21.84
CA GLY A 424 19.34 9.11 -21.29
C GLY A 424 19.94 9.38 -19.91
N ILE A 425 21.17 8.93 -19.65
CA ILE A 425 21.93 9.36 -18.48
C ILE A 425 22.25 10.85 -18.68
N ARG A 426 21.44 11.71 -18.05
CA ARG A 426 21.52 13.17 -18.17
C ARG A 426 22.82 13.73 -17.59
N PRO A 427 23.20 14.98 -17.92
CA PRO A 427 24.42 15.61 -17.44
C PRO A 427 24.63 15.44 -15.94
N LEU A 428 25.86 15.13 -15.51
CA LEU A 428 26.24 14.94 -14.11
C LEU A 428 25.49 13.83 -13.34
N ASN A 429 24.76 12.95 -14.03
CA ASN A 429 24.14 11.78 -13.43
C ASN A 429 24.93 10.50 -13.72
N PHE A 430 24.64 9.48 -12.91
CA PHE A 430 25.34 8.20 -12.89
C PHE A 430 24.35 7.05 -13.02
N LEU A 431 24.65 6.15 -13.95
CA LEU A 431 24.08 4.80 -13.96
C LEU A 431 25.20 3.82 -13.64
N LYS A 432 25.09 3.15 -12.49
CA LYS A 432 26.07 2.16 -12.03
C LYS A 432 25.46 0.78 -12.03
N ILE A 433 26.18 -0.17 -12.61
CA ILE A 433 25.77 -1.57 -12.72
C ILE A 433 26.75 -2.47 -11.98
N SER A 434 26.23 -3.43 -11.23
CA SER A 434 27.02 -4.48 -10.57
C SER A 434 26.34 -5.84 -10.71
N GLY A 435 27.08 -6.88 -11.08
CA GLY A 435 26.51 -8.21 -11.27
C GLY A 435 27.45 -9.20 -11.95
N LYS A 436 26.92 -10.38 -12.29
CA LYS A 436 27.67 -11.41 -13.02
C LYS A 436 27.90 -10.95 -14.46
N ASN A 437 26.84 -10.74 -15.23
CA ASN A 437 26.91 -10.19 -16.57
C ASN A 437 26.04 -8.94 -16.70
N PHE A 438 26.37 -8.10 -17.67
CA PHE A 438 25.56 -6.96 -18.07
C PHE A 438 25.22 -7.03 -19.55
N TYR A 439 23.93 -6.83 -19.85
CA TYR A 439 23.45 -6.56 -21.19
C TYR A 439 22.72 -5.22 -21.21
N GLY A 440 23.17 -4.32 -22.09
CA GLY A 440 22.52 -3.05 -22.41
C GLY A 440 21.92 -3.08 -23.81
N GLY A 441 20.66 -2.72 -23.96
CA GLY A 441 20.03 -2.53 -25.28
C GLY A 441 20.48 -1.19 -25.89
N ASN A 442 19.71 -0.12 -25.66
CA ASN A 442 20.06 1.23 -26.07
C ASN A 442 20.42 2.11 -24.85
N ILE A 443 21.68 2.50 -24.72
CA ILE A 443 22.19 3.25 -23.58
C ILE A 443 22.82 4.55 -24.07
N GLU A 444 22.43 5.68 -23.47
CA GLU A 444 22.94 7.00 -23.85
C GLU A 444 23.53 7.71 -22.63
N ALA A 445 24.82 8.06 -22.68
CA ALA A 445 25.48 8.91 -21.70
C ALA A 445 25.71 10.30 -22.29
N ILE A 446 24.74 11.20 -22.10
CA ILE A 446 24.65 12.46 -22.85
C ILE A 446 24.72 13.64 -21.90
N GLY A 447 25.92 14.19 -21.77
CA GLY A 447 26.16 15.46 -21.08
C GLY A 447 25.77 16.67 -21.93
N LEU A 448 25.94 17.85 -21.32
CA LEU A 448 25.84 19.11 -22.04
C LEU A 448 27.03 19.22 -22.98
N PRO A 449 26.94 19.96 -24.10
CA PRO A 449 28.05 20.09 -25.02
C PRO A 449 29.25 20.87 -24.44
N THR A 450 29.28 21.15 -23.13
CA THR A 450 30.30 21.89 -22.35
C THR A 450 31.12 20.98 -21.43
N ALA A 451 32.38 21.35 -21.16
CA ALA A 451 33.23 20.66 -20.20
C ALA A 451 32.60 20.61 -18.78
N GLY A 452 32.86 19.52 -18.04
CA GLY A 452 32.43 19.36 -16.65
C GLY A 452 30.97 18.96 -16.46
N SER A 453 30.29 18.46 -17.49
CA SER A 453 28.88 18.06 -17.48
C SER A 453 28.67 16.54 -17.59
N ASN A 454 29.66 15.76 -17.13
CA ASN A 454 29.81 14.38 -17.53
C ASN A 454 28.68 13.45 -17.04
N SER A 455 28.04 12.79 -18.00
CA SER A 455 27.14 11.66 -17.75
C SER A 455 27.94 10.37 -17.68
N THR A 456 27.71 9.53 -16.68
CA THR A 456 28.56 8.36 -16.44
C THR A 456 27.78 7.04 -16.50
N LEU A 457 28.27 6.12 -17.32
CA LEU A 457 27.93 4.70 -17.25
C LEU A 457 29.08 3.95 -16.58
N ASP A 458 28.84 3.43 -15.37
CA ASP A 458 29.81 2.68 -14.58
C ASP A 458 29.48 1.18 -14.60
N LEU A 459 30.34 0.39 -15.23
CA LEU A 459 30.27 -1.07 -15.33
C LEU A 459 31.42 -1.76 -14.57
N THR A 460 32.13 -1.04 -13.70
CA THR A 460 33.26 -1.58 -12.94
C THR A 460 32.85 -2.69 -11.97
N GLY A 461 31.59 -2.70 -11.54
CA GLY A 461 31.03 -3.75 -10.69
C GLY A 461 30.58 -5.02 -11.45
N VAL A 462 30.75 -5.09 -12.77
CA VAL A 462 30.38 -6.26 -13.57
C VAL A 462 31.59 -7.19 -13.74
N SER A 463 31.48 -8.40 -13.21
CA SER A 463 32.60 -9.36 -13.16
C SER A 463 32.81 -10.14 -14.46
N GLY A 464 31.73 -10.45 -15.17
CA GLY A 464 31.71 -11.22 -16.42
C GLY A 464 31.50 -10.35 -17.65
N THR A 465 30.65 -10.80 -18.56
CA THR A 465 30.47 -10.18 -19.88
C THR A 465 29.74 -8.84 -19.76
N LYS A 466 30.23 -7.84 -20.50
CA LYS A 466 29.60 -6.52 -20.62
C LYS A 466 29.30 -6.31 -22.10
N PHE A 467 28.04 -6.46 -22.48
CA PHE A 467 27.61 -6.32 -23.86
C PHE A 467 26.62 -5.17 -23.99
N ILE A 468 26.81 -4.30 -24.98
CA ILE A 468 25.88 -3.20 -25.27
C ILE A 468 25.56 -3.21 -26.76
N ASP A 469 24.27 -3.25 -27.12
CA ASP A 469 23.83 -3.18 -28.52
C ASP A 469 24.09 -1.80 -29.13
N THR A 470 23.64 -0.74 -28.47
CA THR A 470 23.91 0.64 -28.87
C THR A 470 24.32 1.45 -27.66
N PHE A 471 25.51 2.03 -27.74
CA PHE A 471 26.00 2.98 -26.75
C PHE A 471 26.28 4.32 -27.43
N SER A 472 25.57 5.36 -27.01
CA SER A 472 25.82 6.71 -27.47
C SER A 472 26.40 7.57 -26.37
N ILE A 473 27.38 8.41 -26.70
CA ILE A 473 28.08 9.24 -25.72
C ILE A 473 28.30 10.67 -26.22
N ARG A 474 28.12 11.64 -25.33
CA ARG A 474 28.50 13.05 -25.52
C ARG A 474 28.97 13.61 -24.21
N THR A 475 30.18 14.16 -24.17
CA THR A 475 30.82 14.67 -22.94
C THR A 475 30.68 13.70 -21.77
N GLY A 476 30.59 12.40 -22.05
CA GLY A 476 30.26 11.38 -21.07
C GLY A 476 31.45 10.51 -20.73
N THR A 477 31.26 9.65 -19.74
CA THR A 477 32.25 8.69 -19.27
C THR A 477 31.70 7.28 -19.33
N LEU A 478 32.43 6.37 -19.96
CA LEU A 478 32.27 4.93 -19.83
C LEU A 478 33.37 4.38 -18.92
N GLN A 479 32.98 3.72 -17.84
CA GLN A 479 33.92 2.99 -16.98
C GLN A 479 33.70 1.49 -17.15
N ALA A 480 34.51 0.86 -18.00
CA ALA A 480 34.37 -0.57 -18.31
C ALA A 480 35.71 -1.21 -18.68
N LYS A 481 35.81 -2.52 -18.40
CA LYS A 481 36.92 -3.40 -18.78
C LYS A 481 36.38 -4.67 -19.42
N ASP A 482 37.04 -5.18 -20.45
CA ASP A 482 36.68 -6.40 -21.18
C ASP A 482 35.22 -6.36 -21.70
N PHE A 483 34.91 -5.34 -22.50
CA PHE A 483 33.56 -5.08 -22.99
C PHE A 483 33.39 -5.35 -24.49
N HIS A 484 32.13 -5.55 -24.89
CA HIS A 484 31.67 -5.58 -26.28
C HIS A 484 30.63 -4.47 -26.47
N VAL A 485 30.88 -3.54 -27.39
CA VAL A 485 29.85 -2.60 -27.87
C VAL A 485 29.58 -2.86 -29.35
N ASN A 486 28.34 -3.14 -29.71
CA ASN A 486 27.99 -3.40 -31.09
C ASN A 486 27.98 -2.07 -31.89
N ASN A 487 27.18 -1.08 -31.49
CA ASN A 487 27.17 0.25 -32.10
C ASN A 487 27.63 1.30 -31.09
N PHE A 488 28.82 1.86 -31.27
CA PHE A 488 29.34 2.94 -30.45
C PHE A 488 29.26 4.26 -31.20
N ILE A 489 28.37 5.16 -30.76
CA ILE A 489 28.11 6.45 -31.38
C ILE A 489 28.70 7.55 -30.49
N VAL A 490 29.59 8.37 -31.05
CA VAL A 490 30.16 9.53 -30.36
C VAL A 490 29.57 10.79 -30.97
N TYR A 491 28.76 11.49 -30.19
CA TYR A 491 28.18 12.77 -30.58
C TYR A 491 29.16 13.92 -30.38
N LYS A 492 28.95 14.97 -31.16
CA LYS A 492 29.79 16.16 -31.14
C LYS A 492 29.58 17.05 -29.91
N SER A 493 30.63 17.73 -29.47
CA SER A 493 30.58 18.71 -28.39
C SER A 493 31.76 19.68 -28.43
N ASN A 494 31.76 20.71 -27.58
CA ASN A 494 32.95 21.56 -27.40
C ASN A 494 33.98 20.93 -26.42
N SER A 495 33.73 19.69 -25.99
CA SER A 495 34.57 18.93 -25.07
C SER A 495 34.75 17.50 -25.60
N TYR A 496 35.07 16.54 -24.74
CA TYR A 496 35.40 15.17 -25.13
C TYR A 496 34.68 14.14 -24.26
N SER A 497 34.44 12.97 -24.85
CA SER A 497 33.96 11.78 -24.15
C SER A 497 35.15 10.89 -23.78
N VAL A 498 34.99 10.06 -22.74
CA VAL A 498 36.09 9.26 -22.20
C VAL A 498 35.67 7.81 -21.95
N VAL A 499 36.56 6.88 -22.30
CA VAL A 499 36.61 5.54 -21.71
C VAL A 499 37.70 5.57 -20.63
N ASP A 500 37.28 5.57 -19.38
CA ASP A 500 38.11 6.01 -18.24
C ASP A 500 38.63 4.85 -17.39
N GLN A 501 38.74 3.66 -17.97
CA GLN A 501 39.26 2.46 -17.33
C GLN A 501 40.24 1.75 -18.28
N ASN A 502 41.11 0.92 -17.72
CA ASN A 502 41.89 0.00 -18.53
C ASN A 502 40.92 -0.98 -19.21
N ILE A 503 40.85 -0.94 -20.54
CA ILE A 503 39.85 -1.69 -21.29
C ILE A 503 40.14 -3.20 -21.37
N GLY A 504 41.32 -3.66 -20.92
CA GLY A 504 41.76 -5.04 -21.08
C GLY A 504 41.74 -5.47 -22.54
N LYS A 505 40.93 -6.48 -22.86
CA LYS A 505 40.64 -6.95 -24.22
C LYS A 505 39.20 -6.66 -24.58
N SER A 506 38.98 -5.59 -25.33
CA SER A 506 37.63 -5.14 -25.70
C SER A 506 37.38 -5.18 -27.20
N PHE A 507 36.11 -5.14 -27.57
CA PHE A 507 35.64 -5.18 -28.95
C PHE A 507 34.55 -4.14 -29.19
N ILE A 508 34.67 -3.40 -30.29
CA ILE A 508 33.65 -2.46 -30.75
C ILE A 508 33.33 -2.83 -32.21
N ASN A 509 32.13 -3.34 -32.51
CA ASN A 509 31.81 -3.73 -33.88
C ASN A 509 31.83 -2.50 -34.81
N TYR A 510 31.08 -1.45 -34.48
CA TYR A 510 31.00 -0.23 -35.26
C TYR A 510 31.22 1.02 -34.39
N LEU A 511 32.24 1.81 -34.71
CA LEU A 511 32.46 3.14 -34.12
C LEU A 511 32.04 4.22 -35.12
N SER A 512 31.02 5.00 -34.76
CA SER A 512 30.50 6.11 -35.54
C SER A 512 30.79 7.44 -34.85
N MET A 513 31.48 8.33 -35.55
CA MET A 513 31.71 9.69 -35.07
C MET A 513 30.76 10.66 -35.78
N GLU A 514 30.07 11.52 -35.03
CA GLU A 514 29.18 12.54 -35.60
C GLU A 514 29.96 13.62 -36.38
N ILE A 515 29.32 14.19 -37.41
CA ILE A 515 29.89 15.30 -38.19
C ILE A 515 29.75 16.60 -37.38
N GLY A 516 30.87 17.23 -37.05
CA GLY A 516 30.88 18.59 -36.51
C GLY A 516 30.92 19.68 -37.59
N THR A 517 30.84 20.92 -37.14
CA THR A 517 30.86 22.12 -37.99
C THR A 517 32.14 22.96 -37.82
N SER A 518 33.01 22.62 -36.86
CA SER A 518 34.29 23.28 -36.59
C SER A 518 35.24 22.37 -35.80
N ASP A 519 36.55 22.44 -36.11
CA ASP A 519 37.62 21.73 -35.39
C ASP A 519 37.81 22.18 -33.93
N PHE A 520 37.27 23.34 -33.54
CA PHE A 520 37.49 23.94 -32.20
C PHE A 520 36.21 24.16 -31.40
N ALA A 521 35.03 24.07 -32.03
CA ALA A 521 33.76 24.44 -31.41
C ALA A 521 32.81 23.26 -31.17
N ASP A 522 32.79 22.26 -32.04
CA ASP A 522 31.81 21.16 -31.97
C ASP A 522 32.30 19.86 -32.64
N GLY A 523 33.46 19.34 -32.24
CA GLY A 523 33.99 18.06 -32.73
C GLY A 523 33.48 16.85 -31.94
N ALA A 524 33.50 15.67 -32.56
CA ALA A 524 33.29 14.40 -31.85
C ALA A 524 34.65 13.87 -31.36
N ASP A 525 34.97 14.02 -30.07
CA ASP A 525 36.23 13.57 -29.45
C ASP A 525 35.98 12.42 -28.47
N ILE A 526 36.66 11.28 -28.67
CA ILE A 526 36.66 10.13 -27.77
C ILE A 526 38.08 9.77 -27.34
N ARG A 527 38.27 9.60 -26.04
CA ARG A 527 39.59 9.32 -25.44
C ARG A 527 39.59 8.05 -24.61
N PHE A 528 40.57 7.18 -24.86
CA PHE A 528 40.80 5.97 -24.09
C PHE A 528 41.94 6.20 -23.09
N ASN A 529 41.64 6.91 -22.00
CA ASN A 529 42.65 7.39 -21.05
C ASN A 529 43.25 6.26 -20.20
N GLY A 530 42.47 5.21 -19.88
CA GLY A 530 42.95 4.10 -19.06
C GLY A 530 43.86 3.11 -19.78
N GLY A 531 44.05 3.28 -21.10
CA GLY A 531 44.81 2.36 -21.94
C GLY A 531 44.18 0.96 -22.04
N GLY A 532 44.98 -0.02 -22.47
CA GLY A 532 44.50 -1.40 -22.63
C GLY A 532 45.48 -2.31 -23.35
N GLU A 533 45.15 -3.60 -23.40
CA GLU A 533 45.94 -4.58 -24.14
C GLU A 533 45.57 -4.60 -25.62
N ILE A 534 44.30 -4.86 -25.93
CA ILE A 534 43.81 -5.01 -27.30
C ILE A 534 42.44 -4.36 -27.42
N LEU A 535 42.27 -3.54 -28.45
CA LEU A 535 40.96 -3.06 -28.90
C LEU A 535 40.72 -3.49 -30.34
N ASN A 536 39.67 -4.27 -30.54
CA ASN A 536 39.30 -4.79 -31.86
C ASN A 536 38.10 -4.00 -32.42
N PHE A 537 38.14 -3.71 -33.71
CA PHE A 537 37.05 -3.08 -34.44
C PHE A 537 36.73 -3.83 -35.74
N ASN A 538 35.45 -3.94 -36.08
CA ASN A 538 35.09 -4.29 -37.46
C ASN A 538 35.10 -3.05 -38.35
N PHE A 539 34.53 -1.93 -37.89
CA PHE A 539 34.48 -0.72 -38.69
C PHE A 539 34.61 0.56 -37.84
N ILE A 540 35.47 1.47 -38.29
CA ILE A 540 35.60 2.84 -37.75
C ILE A 540 35.20 3.83 -38.85
N ASP A 541 34.18 4.64 -38.57
CA ASP A 541 33.73 5.76 -39.42
C ASP A 541 34.05 7.10 -38.72
N ALA A 542 35.25 7.61 -38.97
CA ALA A 542 35.72 8.89 -38.47
C ALA A 542 35.42 9.99 -39.49
N ARG A 543 34.42 10.82 -39.18
CA ARG A 543 33.88 11.87 -40.06
C ARG A 543 34.51 13.25 -39.78
N PRO A 544 34.27 14.30 -40.60
CA PRO A 544 34.92 15.58 -40.42
C PRO A 544 34.80 16.12 -38.98
N THR A 545 35.88 16.72 -38.46
CA THR A 545 36.02 17.25 -37.09
C THR A 545 35.96 16.19 -35.97
N SER A 546 36.28 14.93 -36.29
CA SER A 546 36.34 13.85 -35.30
C SER A 546 37.77 13.61 -34.78
N PHE A 547 37.87 13.23 -33.50
CA PHE A 547 39.12 12.92 -32.82
C PHE A 547 38.99 11.56 -32.10
N VAL A 548 39.72 10.55 -32.56
CA VAL A 548 39.74 9.22 -31.94
C VAL A 548 41.11 8.99 -31.30
N ARG A 549 41.17 9.00 -29.97
CA ARG A 549 42.44 8.97 -29.20
C ARG A 549 42.63 7.65 -28.47
N MET A 550 43.42 6.76 -29.06
CA MET A 550 43.72 5.41 -28.60
C MET A 550 45.22 5.18 -28.33
N GLY A 551 46.00 6.25 -28.13
CA GLY A 551 47.46 6.18 -27.97
C GLY A 551 47.94 5.36 -26.76
N GLU A 552 47.09 5.20 -25.75
CA GLU A 552 47.39 4.41 -24.54
C GLU A 552 47.08 2.91 -24.69
N ILE A 553 46.49 2.49 -25.81
CA ILE A 553 46.16 1.08 -26.07
C ILE A 553 47.34 0.42 -26.78
N LYS A 554 47.79 -0.74 -26.26
CA LYS A 554 48.98 -1.44 -26.81
C LYS A 554 48.77 -1.87 -28.26
N HIS A 555 47.63 -2.48 -28.59
CA HIS A 555 47.30 -2.93 -29.93
C HIS A 555 45.87 -2.56 -30.33
N VAL A 556 45.71 -1.98 -31.50
CA VAL A 556 44.40 -1.68 -32.10
C VAL A 556 44.29 -2.45 -33.41
N ASN A 557 43.30 -3.33 -33.51
CA ASN A 557 43.04 -4.12 -34.70
C ASN A 557 41.75 -3.63 -35.35
N VAL A 558 41.77 -3.34 -36.64
CA VAL A 558 40.60 -2.80 -37.35
C VAL A 558 40.44 -3.49 -38.69
N ASN A 559 39.27 -4.05 -38.98
CA ASN A 559 39.02 -4.61 -40.31
C ASN A 559 38.92 -3.49 -41.37
N GLU A 560 38.05 -2.50 -41.18
CA GLU A 560 37.97 -1.33 -42.08
C GLU A 560 37.99 -0.01 -41.30
N MET A 561 38.81 0.94 -41.72
CA MET A 561 38.81 2.32 -41.20
C MET A 561 38.56 3.31 -42.33
N LYS A 562 37.50 4.12 -42.20
CA LYS A 562 37.27 5.32 -43.01
C LYS A 562 37.57 6.54 -42.18
N ILE A 563 38.46 7.38 -42.70
CA ILE A 563 38.83 8.65 -42.08
C ILE A 563 38.66 9.79 -43.08
N LYS A 564 37.91 10.81 -42.67
CA LYS A 564 37.60 11.98 -43.50
C LYS A 564 37.68 13.24 -42.66
N GLU A 565 38.71 14.07 -42.88
CA GLU A 565 38.95 15.33 -42.14
C GLU A 565 38.91 15.13 -40.61
N ALA A 566 39.55 14.04 -40.15
CA ALA A 566 39.56 13.62 -38.76
C ALA A 566 40.96 13.24 -38.28
N GLU A 567 41.17 13.19 -36.97
CA GLU A 567 42.42 12.75 -36.33
C GLU A 567 42.21 11.40 -35.63
N VAL A 568 43.10 10.44 -35.91
CA VAL A 568 43.16 9.15 -35.22
C VAL A 568 44.57 8.96 -34.67
N ASN A 569 44.67 8.74 -33.35
CA ASN A 569 45.94 8.51 -32.66
C ASN A 569 45.95 7.09 -32.06
N ILE A 570 46.94 6.28 -32.43
CA ILE A 570 47.07 4.87 -32.03
C ILE A 570 48.53 4.61 -31.64
N LYS A 571 48.81 3.58 -30.83
CA LYS A 571 50.17 3.12 -30.58
C LYS A 571 50.66 2.16 -31.67
N ASN A 572 50.15 0.93 -31.65
CA ASN A 572 50.42 -0.08 -32.68
C ASN A 572 49.10 -0.47 -33.33
N GLY A 573 49.00 -0.33 -34.65
CA GLY A 573 47.78 -0.60 -35.39
C GLY A 573 47.94 -1.71 -36.43
N ILE A 574 46.98 -2.63 -36.48
CA ILE A 574 46.88 -3.68 -37.50
C ILE A 574 45.56 -3.50 -38.24
N PHE A 575 45.63 -3.33 -39.56
CA PHE A 575 44.49 -2.98 -40.40
C PHE A 575 44.37 -3.94 -41.58
N ASN A 576 43.14 -4.30 -41.98
CA ASN A 576 42.95 -4.87 -43.32
C ASN A 576 42.86 -3.74 -44.34
N THR A 577 41.92 -2.81 -44.15
CA THR A 577 41.70 -1.67 -45.05
C THR A 577 41.71 -0.32 -44.33
N ILE A 578 42.47 0.64 -44.86
CA ILE A 578 42.42 2.06 -44.48
C ILE A 578 42.05 2.88 -45.71
N VAL A 579 40.99 3.68 -45.59
CA VAL A 579 40.58 4.67 -46.59
C VAL A 579 40.63 6.05 -45.96
N SER A 580 41.63 6.84 -46.36
CA SER A 580 41.79 8.23 -45.95
C SER A 580 41.41 9.16 -47.08
N GLN A 581 40.44 10.03 -46.83
CA GLN A 581 39.92 10.97 -47.82
C GLN A 581 39.93 12.39 -47.27
N LYS A 582 40.11 13.38 -48.14
CA LYS A 582 39.68 14.74 -47.85
C LYS A 582 38.18 14.85 -48.07
N GLY A 583 37.48 15.58 -47.22
CA GLY A 583 36.09 15.93 -47.47
C GLY A 583 35.97 17.01 -48.53
N GLN A 584 34.90 16.95 -49.31
CA GLN A 584 34.48 18.07 -50.15
C GLN A 584 33.66 19.10 -49.36
N THR A 585 33.60 18.93 -48.04
CA THR A 585 32.83 19.76 -47.11
C THR A 585 33.61 21.04 -46.84
N ALA A 586 33.06 22.21 -47.19
CA ALA A 586 33.65 23.53 -46.93
C ALA A 586 33.69 23.92 -45.43
N ILE A 587 33.69 22.93 -44.54
CA ILE A 587 33.48 23.07 -43.10
C ILE A 587 34.81 23.34 -42.40
N THR A 588 35.92 22.71 -42.84
CA THR A 588 37.24 22.95 -42.27
C THR A 588 38.35 22.93 -43.33
N ASN A 589 39.48 23.58 -43.03
CA ASN A 589 40.73 23.45 -43.78
C ASN A 589 41.58 22.25 -43.30
N GLY A 590 41.00 21.41 -42.43
CA GLY A 590 41.68 20.29 -41.79
C GLY A 590 41.94 19.14 -42.74
N ALA A 591 42.95 18.33 -42.44
CA ALA A 591 43.29 17.14 -43.21
C ALA A 591 43.15 15.90 -42.33
N SER A 592 42.87 14.76 -42.97
CA SER A 592 42.89 13.47 -42.27
C SER A 592 44.28 13.17 -41.74
N LYS A 593 44.38 12.86 -40.44
CA LYS A 593 45.65 12.62 -39.75
C LYS A 593 45.62 11.28 -39.00
N ILE A 594 46.61 10.45 -39.27
CA ILE A 594 46.84 9.20 -38.54
C ILE A 594 48.23 9.29 -37.90
N THR A 595 48.27 9.15 -36.58
CA THR A 595 49.52 9.07 -35.81
C THR A 595 49.63 7.67 -35.19
N ALA A 596 50.71 6.96 -35.48
CA ALA A 596 51.01 5.64 -34.91
C ALA A 596 52.50 5.49 -34.60
N ASN A 597 52.90 4.59 -33.70
CA ASN A 597 54.30 4.15 -33.55
C ASN A 597 54.66 3.04 -34.54
N ALA A 598 53.68 2.19 -34.85
CA ALA A 598 53.81 1.10 -35.81
C ALA A 598 52.47 0.83 -36.49
N LEU A 599 52.52 0.58 -37.80
CA LEU A 599 51.35 0.31 -38.63
C LEU A 599 51.59 -0.93 -39.51
N ASN A 600 50.68 -1.89 -39.47
CA ASN A 600 50.62 -3.00 -40.41
C ASN A 600 49.30 -2.94 -41.18
N VAL A 601 49.35 -2.95 -42.51
CA VAL A 601 48.17 -2.94 -43.39
C VAL A 601 48.22 -4.18 -44.28
N ASN A 602 47.25 -5.08 -44.10
CA ASN A 602 47.23 -6.40 -44.73
C ASN A 602 46.71 -6.38 -46.17
N GLU A 603 45.73 -5.52 -46.49
CA GLU A 603 45.04 -5.56 -47.79
C GLU A 603 45.14 -4.24 -48.56
N LEU A 604 44.62 -3.13 -48.01
CA LEU A 604 44.49 -1.87 -48.75
C LEU A 604 44.84 -0.64 -47.91
N LEU A 605 45.74 0.18 -48.45
CA LEU A 605 45.95 1.57 -48.04
C LEU A 605 45.56 2.50 -49.18
N HIS A 606 44.43 3.20 -49.04
CA HIS A 606 43.93 4.15 -50.02
C HIS A 606 43.97 5.58 -49.48
N LEU A 607 44.89 6.40 -50.00
CA LEU A 607 45.03 7.82 -49.68
C LEU A 607 44.48 8.66 -50.84
N LYS A 608 43.23 9.12 -50.76
CA LYS A 608 42.55 9.85 -51.84
C LYS A 608 42.51 11.35 -51.56
N ASP A 609 43.04 12.14 -52.48
CA ASP A 609 43.16 13.60 -52.40
C ASP A 609 43.92 14.14 -51.16
N SER A 610 44.52 13.25 -50.38
CA SER A 610 45.35 13.56 -49.20
C SER A 610 46.62 14.32 -49.57
N SER A 611 47.15 14.11 -50.78
CA SER A 611 48.42 14.67 -51.25
C SER A 611 48.34 16.12 -51.76
N LYS A 612 47.14 16.65 -52.08
CA LYS A 612 47.01 18.03 -52.57
C LYS A 612 46.92 19.08 -51.45
N HIS A 613 46.50 18.69 -50.23
CA HIS A 613 46.34 19.60 -49.09
C HIS A 613 46.50 18.89 -47.72
N SER A 614 47.68 18.34 -47.44
CA SER A 614 48.13 18.06 -46.06
C SER A 614 47.54 16.86 -45.33
N GLY A 615 47.05 15.79 -46.00
CA GLY A 615 46.81 14.53 -45.29
C GLY A 615 48.12 13.97 -44.76
N VAL A 616 48.31 13.97 -43.44
CA VAL A 616 49.56 13.55 -42.79
C VAL A 616 49.37 12.20 -42.12
N MET A 617 50.06 11.18 -42.63
CA MET A 617 50.31 9.95 -41.90
C MET A 617 51.69 10.06 -41.27
N LYS A 618 51.75 10.06 -39.93
CA LYS A 618 53.00 10.06 -39.17
C LYS A 618 53.15 8.73 -38.46
N ILE A 619 54.11 7.93 -38.91
CA ILE A 619 54.51 6.65 -38.31
C ILE A 619 55.86 6.87 -37.62
#